data_AF-U7QJC5-F1
#
_entry.id   AF-U7QJC5-F1
#
_cell.length_a   1.000
_cell.length_b   1.000
_cell.length_c   1.000
_cell.angle_alpha   90.00
_cell.angle_beta   90.00
_cell.angle_gamma   90.00
#
_symmetry.space_group_name_H-M   'P 1'
#
loop_
_entity.id
_entity.type
_entity.pdbx_description
1 polymer ?
#
loop_
_entity_poly.entity_id
_entity_poly.type
_entity_poly.pdbx_seq_one_letter_code
_entity_poly.pdbx_strand_id
1 'polypeptide(L)'
;MNKPVVFLIFNRPELTAKVFEVIRQAQPSILLVIADGPRSDRPEEAEKCQQTRAIINQVDWNCEVLTNYSDINLGCAERVSSGLNWVFEKVDSAIILEDDCLPDPTFFDYCEQLLDYYQQDQRVMSIAGTNFQFGHQRSEYSYYYSGFHDCWGWATWRRAWQYFDFEMKLWPTFRESQFLQYKLSNSRAIQYWRRLFQATYEGKKDSWFYRWLFSCWIQNGLGIMPSVNLVSNQGFSLSASSNTTAEAQKISYANMSIEPINFPLNHPPFMVQNWDADFYTQENRFSPSLLKRFQRKLNNILIK
;
A
#
# COMPACT_ATOMS: atom_id res chain seq x y z
N MET A 1 11.51 -17.29 7.18
CA MET A 1 11.13 -16.77 5.85
C MET A 1 12.39 -16.40 5.07
N ASN A 2 12.43 -16.59 3.74
CA ASN A 2 13.61 -16.30 2.90
C ASN A 2 13.55 -14.95 2.17
N LYS A 3 12.38 -14.32 2.10
CA LYS A 3 12.24 -12.99 1.46
C LYS A 3 12.66 -11.85 2.38
N PRO A 4 13.37 -10.82 1.85
CA PRO A 4 13.64 -9.60 2.59
C PRO A 4 12.36 -8.86 2.99
N VAL A 5 12.36 -8.27 4.18
CA VAL A 5 11.30 -7.36 4.65
C VAL A 5 11.85 -5.95 4.71
N VAL A 6 11.07 -5.01 4.18
CA VAL A 6 11.29 -3.58 4.28
C VAL A 6 10.31 -3.03 5.30
N PHE A 7 10.82 -2.27 6.25
CA PHE A 7 10.01 -1.60 7.26
C PHE A 7 10.20 -0.08 7.19
N LEU A 8 9.16 0.61 6.75
CA LEU A 8 9.11 2.07 6.62
C LEU A 8 8.59 2.65 7.95
N ILE A 9 9.43 3.37 8.68
CA ILE A 9 9.12 3.89 10.02
C ILE A 9 9.31 5.41 10.09
N PHE A 10 8.59 6.07 11.00
CA PHE A 10 8.85 7.48 11.29
C PHE A 10 8.84 7.80 12.79
N ASN A 11 7.70 8.25 13.32
CA ASN A 11 7.59 8.83 14.65
C ASN A 11 6.43 8.26 15.47
N ARG A 12 6.01 7.02 15.16
CA ARG A 12 4.88 6.32 15.79
C ARG A 12 5.37 5.07 16.53
N PRO A 13 6.05 5.21 17.68
CA PRO A 13 6.68 4.08 18.36
C PRO A 13 5.69 2.97 18.72
N GLU A 14 4.48 3.31 19.15
CA GLU A 14 3.46 2.30 19.53
C GLU A 14 2.97 1.46 18.35
N LEU A 15 2.67 2.07 17.20
CA LEU A 15 2.25 1.33 16.01
C LEU A 15 3.43 0.54 15.43
N THR A 16 4.61 1.17 15.40
CA THR A 16 5.85 0.52 14.96
C THR A 16 6.11 -0.75 15.76
N ALA A 17 5.97 -0.72 17.09
CA ALA A 17 6.17 -1.87 17.95
C ALA A 17 5.20 -3.02 17.62
N LYS A 18 3.94 -2.71 17.33
CA LYS A 18 2.94 -3.72 16.94
C LYS A 18 3.28 -4.39 15.62
N VAL A 19 3.62 -3.61 14.60
CA VAL A 19 3.99 -4.16 13.28
C VAL A 19 5.31 -4.94 13.38
N PHE A 20 6.29 -4.40 14.11
CA PHE A 20 7.57 -5.06 14.35
C PHE A 20 7.40 -6.42 15.03
N GLU A 21 6.49 -6.56 15.99
CA GLU A 21 6.27 -7.85 16.65
C GLU A 21 5.82 -8.93 15.65
N VAL A 22 4.98 -8.60 14.66
CA VAL A 22 4.59 -9.57 13.62
C VAL A 22 5.75 -9.86 12.67
N ILE A 23 6.57 -8.85 12.32
CA ILE A 23 7.80 -9.04 11.53
C ILE A 23 8.78 -9.97 12.27
N ARG A 24 8.94 -9.77 13.58
CA ARG A 24 9.77 -10.58 14.47
C ARG A 24 9.29 -12.03 14.52
N GLN A 25 7.98 -12.29 14.47
CA GLN A 25 7.42 -13.64 14.37
C GLN A 25 7.71 -14.30 13.02
N ALA A 26 7.71 -13.52 11.92
CA ALA A 26 8.03 -14.01 10.59
C ALA A 26 9.53 -14.31 10.38
N GLN A 27 10.40 -13.74 11.23
CA GLN A 27 11.85 -13.93 11.24
C GLN A 27 12.48 -13.85 9.83
N PRO A 28 12.38 -12.69 9.13
CA PRO A 28 13.06 -12.52 7.85
C PRO A 28 14.58 -12.63 8.04
N SER A 29 15.28 -13.23 7.07
CA SER A 29 16.75 -13.27 7.07
C SER A 29 17.39 -11.90 6.81
N ILE A 30 16.68 -10.99 6.15
CA ILE A 30 17.10 -9.61 5.88
C ILE A 30 15.97 -8.65 6.26
N LEU A 31 16.26 -7.69 7.13
CA LEU A 31 15.37 -6.59 7.48
C LEU A 31 16.00 -5.27 7.05
N LEU A 32 15.37 -4.61 6.07
CA LEU A 32 15.76 -3.29 5.59
C LEU A 32 14.87 -2.23 6.23
N VAL A 33 15.43 -1.30 6.99
CA VAL A 33 14.65 -0.27 7.68
C VAL A 33 14.92 1.10 7.09
N ILE A 34 13.85 1.77 6.68
CA ILE A 34 13.87 3.13 6.15
C ILE A 34 13.19 4.03 7.18
N ALA A 35 13.90 5.03 7.69
CA ALA A 35 13.32 6.02 8.61
C ALA A 35 13.50 7.44 8.08
N ASP A 36 12.44 8.26 8.18
CA ASP A 36 12.57 9.71 7.98
C ASP A 36 13.16 10.42 9.21
N GLY A 37 13.62 11.66 9.02
CA GLY A 37 14.05 12.54 10.10
C GLY A 37 12.90 13.35 10.70
N PRO A 38 13.03 13.84 11.94
CA PRO A 38 12.02 14.69 12.57
C PRO A 38 11.88 16.02 11.83
N ARG A 39 10.68 16.60 11.87
CA ARG A 39 10.48 17.95 11.33
C ARG A 39 11.09 18.99 12.26
N SER A 40 11.82 19.94 11.69
CA SER A 40 12.53 20.97 12.47
C SER A 40 11.61 21.89 13.26
N ASP A 41 10.35 22.03 12.83
CA ASP A 41 9.30 22.81 13.49
C ASP A 41 8.52 22.02 14.56
N ARG A 42 8.88 20.75 14.82
CA ARG A 42 8.22 19.85 15.78
C ARG A 42 9.21 19.15 16.72
N PRO A 43 9.67 19.83 17.78
CA PRO A 43 10.71 19.33 18.68
C PRO A 43 10.41 17.95 19.30
N GLU A 44 9.15 17.65 19.56
CA GLU A 44 8.70 16.38 20.14
C GLU A 44 8.92 15.17 19.21
N GLU A 45 9.12 15.40 17.91
CA GLU A 45 9.35 14.32 16.95
C GLU A 45 10.73 13.72 17.06
N ALA A 46 11.73 14.46 17.54
CA ALA A 46 13.09 13.94 17.70
C ALA A 46 13.10 12.74 18.66
N GLU A 47 12.45 12.90 19.82
CA GLU A 47 12.31 11.83 20.81
C GLU A 47 11.50 10.66 20.24
N LYS A 48 10.37 10.92 19.60
CA LYS A 48 9.54 9.87 18.99
C LYS A 48 10.27 9.10 17.89
N CYS A 49 11.05 9.77 17.04
CA CYS A 49 11.88 9.12 16.03
C CYS A 49 12.95 8.24 16.68
N GLN A 50 13.60 8.72 17.74
CA GLN A 50 14.58 7.94 18.50
C GLN A 50 13.95 6.69 19.11
N GLN A 51 12.81 6.83 19.79
CA GLN A 51 12.05 5.70 20.36
C GLN A 51 11.65 4.70 19.27
N THR A 52 11.20 5.20 18.11
CA THR A 52 10.79 4.37 16.98
C THR A 52 11.97 3.58 16.41
N ARG A 53 13.13 4.22 16.18
CA ARG A 53 14.36 3.56 15.71
C ARG A 53 14.89 2.54 16.73
N ALA A 54 14.76 2.81 18.02
CA ALA A 54 15.20 1.91 19.08
C ALA A 54 14.45 0.56 19.09
N ILE A 55 13.25 0.48 18.53
CA ILE A 55 12.50 -0.77 18.38
C ILE A 55 13.28 -1.77 17.52
N ILE A 56 13.98 -1.29 16.50
CA ILE A 56 14.76 -2.13 15.58
C ILE A 56 15.94 -2.83 16.29
N ASN A 57 16.42 -2.28 17.40
CA ASN A 57 17.47 -2.92 18.21
C ASN A 57 16.99 -4.19 18.94
N GLN A 58 15.69 -4.48 18.90
CA GLN A 58 15.08 -5.66 19.53
C GLN A 58 15.07 -6.90 18.61
N VAL A 59 15.72 -6.82 17.44
CA VAL A 59 15.94 -7.99 16.57
C VAL A 59 16.81 -9.00 17.30
N ASP A 60 16.24 -10.16 17.61
CA ASP A 60 16.86 -11.23 18.39
C ASP A 60 16.86 -12.60 17.68
N TRP A 61 16.64 -12.60 16.37
CA TRP A 61 16.76 -13.76 15.49
C TRP A 61 17.91 -13.57 14.51
N ASN A 62 18.28 -14.62 13.76
CA ASN A 62 19.32 -14.55 12.74
C ASN A 62 18.85 -13.69 11.56
N CYS A 63 19.20 -12.40 11.60
CA CYS A 63 18.75 -11.38 10.66
C CYS A 63 19.88 -10.42 10.32
N GLU A 64 20.13 -10.19 9.04
CA GLU A 64 20.90 -9.04 8.59
C GLU A 64 20.01 -7.79 8.65
N VAL A 65 20.35 -6.84 9.52
CA VAL A 65 19.62 -5.58 9.63
C VAL A 65 20.38 -4.47 8.89
N LEU A 66 19.75 -3.92 7.86
CA LEU A 66 20.28 -2.81 7.08
C LEU A 66 19.41 -1.58 7.32
N THR A 67 20.02 -0.45 7.68
CA THR A 67 19.29 0.78 7.98
C THR A 67 19.62 1.89 7.01
N ASN A 68 18.61 2.67 6.67
CA ASN A 68 18.72 3.91 5.91
C ASN A 68 17.90 4.94 6.67
N TYR A 69 18.56 5.76 7.48
CA TYR A 69 17.91 6.78 8.31
C TYR A 69 18.25 8.16 7.78
N SER A 70 17.25 9.01 7.64
CA SER A 70 17.45 10.42 7.34
C SER A 70 17.54 11.23 8.63
N ASP A 71 18.46 12.19 8.68
CA ASP A 71 18.56 13.14 9.80
C ASP A 71 17.56 14.31 9.66
N ILE A 72 17.11 14.58 8.44
CA ILE A 72 16.11 15.61 8.12
C ILE A 72 14.82 14.97 7.62
N ASN A 73 13.69 15.65 7.81
CA ASN A 73 12.43 15.24 7.23
C ASN A 73 12.41 15.50 5.72
N LEU A 74 12.36 14.44 4.91
CA LEU A 74 12.26 14.53 3.44
C LEU A 74 10.80 14.50 2.96
N GLY A 75 9.86 14.11 3.83
CA GLY A 75 8.45 13.97 3.46
C GLY A 75 8.15 12.62 2.80
N CYS A 76 6.86 12.31 2.69
CA CYS A 76 6.42 10.95 2.35
C CYS A 76 6.84 10.53 0.94
N ALA A 77 6.71 11.43 -0.05
CA ALA A 77 7.03 11.10 -1.43
C ALA A 77 8.51 10.79 -1.57
N GLU A 78 9.37 11.73 -1.21
CA GLU A 78 10.82 11.62 -1.41
C GLU A 78 11.43 10.55 -0.51
N ARG A 79 11.03 10.49 0.77
CA ARG A 79 11.62 9.55 1.71
C ARG A 79 11.37 8.11 1.31
N VAL A 80 10.12 7.77 0.98
CA VAL A 80 9.77 6.39 0.63
C VAL A 80 10.38 6.02 -0.71
N SER A 81 10.34 6.89 -1.72
CA SER A 81 10.91 6.56 -3.03
C SER A 81 12.43 6.39 -2.99
N SER A 82 13.15 7.28 -2.30
CA SER A 82 14.62 7.18 -2.17
C SER A 82 15.02 5.95 -1.35
N GLY A 83 14.26 5.63 -0.31
CA GLY A 83 14.45 4.42 0.49
C GLY A 83 14.23 3.16 -0.34
N LEU A 84 13.15 3.08 -1.13
CA LEU A 84 12.89 1.91 -1.99
C LEU A 84 13.92 1.77 -3.11
N ASN A 85 14.44 2.88 -3.67
CA ASN A 85 15.58 2.82 -4.59
C ASN A 85 16.79 2.12 -3.92
N TRP A 86 17.15 2.56 -2.72
CA TRP A 86 18.23 1.95 -1.93
C TRP A 86 17.97 0.47 -1.59
N VAL A 87 16.71 0.08 -1.32
CA VAL A 87 16.33 -1.33 -1.13
C VAL A 87 16.62 -2.13 -2.38
N PHE A 88 16.10 -1.67 -3.52
CA PHE A 88 16.20 -2.42 -4.77
C PHE A 88 17.58 -2.36 -5.40
N GLU A 89 18.51 -1.52 -4.95
CA GLU A 89 19.94 -1.69 -5.24
C GLU A 89 20.54 -2.95 -4.60
N LYS A 90 19.92 -3.48 -3.54
CA LYS A 90 20.45 -4.60 -2.74
C LYS A 90 19.74 -5.91 -2.99
N VAL A 91 18.43 -5.88 -3.12
CA VAL A 91 17.60 -7.09 -3.23
C VAL A 91 16.75 -7.09 -4.50
N ASP A 92 16.44 -8.28 -5.00
CA ASP A 92 15.64 -8.46 -6.23
C ASP A 92 14.13 -8.37 -5.99
N SER A 93 13.68 -8.60 -4.76
CA SER A 93 12.29 -8.53 -4.32
C SER A 93 12.21 -8.28 -2.83
N ALA A 94 11.13 -7.65 -2.37
CA ALA A 94 10.90 -7.43 -0.94
C ALA A 94 9.41 -7.38 -0.59
N ILE A 95 9.10 -7.77 0.65
CA ILE A 95 7.83 -7.51 1.34
C ILE A 95 7.98 -6.17 2.07
N ILE A 96 7.03 -5.27 1.95
CA ILE A 96 7.14 -3.87 2.38
C ILE A 96 5.97 -3.54 3.29
N LEU A 97 6.27 -3.09 4.51
CA LEU A 97 5.30 -2.67 5.52
C LEU A 97 5.61 -1.23 5.98
N GLU A 98 4.56 -0.45 6.19
CA GLU A 98 4.62 0.85 6.88
C GLU A 98 4.37 0.67 8.39
N ASP A 99 4.82 1.62 9.21
CA ASP A 99 4.70 1.58 10.68
C ASP A 99 3.27 1.43 11.21
N ASP A 100 2.28 1.68 10.35
CA ASP A 100 0.87 1.62 10.67
C ASP A 100 0.11 0.51 9.94
N CYS A 101 0.80 -0.36 9.20
CA CYS A 101 0.20 -1.46 8.46
C CYS A 101 0.41 -2.77 9.22
N LEU A 102 -0.57 -3.15 10.05
CA LEU A 102 -0.53 -4.40 10.83
C LEU A 102 -0.92 -5.59 9.95
N PRO A 103 0.01 -6.52 9.65
CA PRO A 103 -0.31 -7.71 8.86
C PRO A 103 -0.84 -8.86 9.73
N ASP A 104 -1.67 -9.71 9.13
CA ASP A 104 -1.86 -11.08 9.58
C ASP A 104 -0.57 -11.90 9.33
N PRO A 105 -0.18 -12.85 10.20
CA PRO A 105 1.03 -13.67 9.98
C PRO A 105 1.07 -14.38 8.62
N THR A 106 -0.08 -14.79 8.07
CA THR A 106 -0.15 -15.46 6.76
C THR A 106 0.18 -14.54 5.58
N PHE A 107 0.23 -13.22 5.78
CA PHE A 107 0.66 -12.25 4.78
C PHE A 107 2.08 -12.51 4.26
N PHE A 108 2.98 -12.93 5.15
CA PHE A 108 4.38 -13.16 4.82
C PHE A 108 4.54 -14.35 3.86
N ASP A 109 3.94 -15.50 4.19
CA ASP A 109 3.95 -16.70 3.33
C ASP A 109 3.21 -16.46 2.01
N TYR A 110 2.13 -15.67 2.05
CA TYR A 110 1.39 -15.27 0.85
C TYR A 110 2.27 -14.45 -0.10
N CYS A 111 2.96 -13.43 0.40
CA CYS A 111 3.88 -12.65 -0.42
C CYS A 111 5.09 -13.47 -0.87
N GLU A 112 5.67 -14.32 -0.01
CA GLU A 112 6.82 -15.16 -0.37
C GLU A 112 6.50 -16.10 -1.54
N GLN A 113 5.41 -16.87 -1.45
CA GLN A 113 5.00 -17.78 -2.51
C GLN A 113 4.70 -17.04 -3.82
N LEU A 114 4.05 -15.88 -3.76
CA LEU A 114 3.73 -15.11 -4.97
C LEU A 114 4.94 -14.38 -5.56
N LEU A 115 5.88 -13.93 -4.73
CA LEU A 115 7.14 -13.34 -5.19
C LEU A 115 7.97 -14.36 -5.98
N ASP A 116 7.98 -15.62 -5.54
CA ASP A 116 8.63 -16.73 -6.24
C ASP A 116 7.86 -17.13 -7.49
N TYR A 117 6.54 -17.35 -7.37
CA TYR A 117 5.70 -17.80 -8.48
C TYR A 117 5.72 -16.83 -9.67
N TYR A 118 5.68 -15.52 -9.40
CA TYR A 118 5.69 -14.47 -10.43
C TYR A 118 7.07 -13.83 -10.64
N GLN A 119 8.16 -14.47 -10.19
CA GLN A 119 9.50 -13.86 -10.25
C GLN A 119 9.88 -13.34 -11.64
N GLN A 120 9.53 -14.09 -12.71
CA GLN A 120 9.85 -13.75 -14.09
C GLN A 120 8.68 -13.17 -14.90
N ASP A 121 7.48 -13.10 -14.32
CA ASP A 121 6.28 -12.66 -15.04
C ASP A 121 6.14 -11.13 -15.04
N GLN A 122 6.54 -10.51 -16.15
CA GLN A 122 6.54 -9.04 -16.30
C GLN A 122 5.13 -8.42 -16.30
N ARG A 123 4.06 -9.21 -16.38
CA ARG A 123 2.68 -8.70 -16.36
C ARG A 123 2.26 -8.31 -14.94
N VAL A 124 2.88 -8.88 -13.90
CA VAL A 124 2.57 -8.60 -12.50
C VAL A 124 3.61 -7.63 -11.93
N MET A 125 3.12 -6.53 -11.35
CA MET A 125 3.94 -5.44 -10.82
C MET A 125 3.96 -5.38 -9.29
N SER A 126 2.90 -5.82 -8.63
CA SER A 126 2.82 -5.79 -7.16
C SER A 126 1.89 -6.86 -6.61
N ILE A 127 2.11 -7.21 -5.36
CA ILE A 127 1.23 -8.06 -4.55
C ILE A 127 0.76 -7.20 -3.38
N ALA A 128 -0.53 -6.93 -3.26
CA ALA A 128 -1.10 -6.19 -2.13
C ALA A 128 -1.43 -7.13 -0.96
N GLY A 129 -1.46 -6.59 0.25
CA GLY A 129 -2.01 -7.24 1.44
C GLY A 129 -3.45 -6.82 1.75
N THR A 130 -3.98 -5.78 1.09
CA THR A 130 -5.31 -5.25 1.37
C THR A 130 -6.37 -5.76 0.43
N ASN A 131 -7.59 -5.90 0.96
CA ASN A 131 -8.79 -6.17 0.19
C ASN A 131 -9.89 -5.18 0.56
N PHE A 132 -10.23 -4.29 -0.37
CA PHE A 132 -11.23 -3.23 -0.19
C PHE A 132 -12.62 -3.60 -0.71
N GLN A 133 -12.94 -4.89 -0.78
CA GLN A 133 -14.22 -5.37 -1.27
C GLN A 133 -15.28 -5.49 -0.17
N PHE A 134 -14.94 -5.23 1.10
CA PHE A 134 -15.86 -5.24 2.25
C PHE A 134 -16.77 -6.48 2.27
N GLY A 135 -16.17 -7.66 2.29
CA GLY A 135 -16.88 -8.95 2.32
C GLY A 135 -17.45 -9.43 0.99
N HIS A 136 -17.33 -8.65 -0.09
CA HIS A 136 -17.73 -9.13 -1.42
C HIS A 136 -16.65 -10.05 -1.98
N GLN A 137 -16.93 -11.35 -2.02
CA GLN A 137 -16.05 -12.31 -2.68
C GLN A 137 -16.02 -12.04 -4.19
N ARG A 138 -14.82 -11.79 -4.73
CA ARG A 138 -14.59 -11.50 -6.16
C ARG A 138 -14.05 -12.68 -6.94
N SER A 139 -13.63 -13.72 -6.23
CA SER A 139 -13.03 -14.91 -6.81
C SER A 139 -13.14 -16.09 -5.84
N GLU A 140 -13.17 -17.31 -6.39
CA GLU A 140 -12.99 -18.57 -5.66
C GLU A 140 -11.51 -18.90 -5.38
N TYR A 141 -10.59 -18.17 -6.03
CA TYR A 141 -9.15 -18.30 -5.87
C TYR A 141 -8.66 -17.49 -4.66
N SER A 142 -7.44 -17.78 -4.19
CA SER A 142 -6.82 -17.10 -3.05
C SER A 142 -6.53 -15.61 -3.32
N TYR A 143 -6.52 -15.20 -4.59
CA TYR A 143 -6.30 -13.83 -5.01
C TYR A 143 -6.92 -13.57 -6.39
N TYR A 144 -7.01 -12.31 -6.78
CA TYR A 144 -7.44 -11.89 -8.11
C TYR A 144 -6.50 -10.81 -8.66
N TYR A 145 -6.52 -10.59 -9.97
CA TYR A 145 -5.75 -9.53 -10.61
C TYR A 145 -6.57 -8.25 -10.72
N SER A 146 -5.93 -7.12 -10.48
CA SER A 146 -6.52 -5.80 -10.53
C SER A 146 -5.66 -4.88 -11.41
N GLY A 147 -6.32 -3.93 -12.08
CA GLY A 147 -5.64 -2.81 -12.71
C GLY A 147 -5.31 -1.69 -11.72
N PHE A 148 -5.79 -1.79 -10.48
CA PHE A 148 -5.38 -0.98 -9.34
C PHE A 148 -4.28 -1.71 -8.55
N HIS A 149 -3.57 -0.93 -7.73
CA HIS A 149 -2.52 -1.39 -6.84
C HIS A 149 -2.80 -0.81 -5.45
N ASP A 150 -2.09 -1.27 -4.43
CA ASP A 150 -2.15 -0.71 -3.09
C ASP A 150 -0.78 -0.78 -2.41
N CYS A 151 -0.57 0.06 -1.39
CA CYS A 151 0.69 0.14 -0.67
C CYS A 151 0.58 -0.16 0.83
N TRP A 152 -0.60 -0.48 1.36
CA TRP A 152 -0.76 -0.83 2.76
C TRP A 152 -0.39 -2.29 3.00
N GLY A 153 0.91 -2.53 3.20
CA GLY A 153 1.48 -3.87 3.20
C GLY A 153 1.41 -4.48 1.81
N TRP A 154 2.57 -4.60 1.16
CA TRP A 154 2.64 -5.06 -0.22
C TRP A 154 4.00 -5.68 -0.51
N ALA A 155 4.16 -6.29 -1.67
CA ALA A 155 5.42 -6.80 -2.13
C ALA A 155 5.62 -6.49 -3.62
N THR A 156 6.88 -6.34 -4.02
CA THR A 156 7.25 -6.13 -5.42
C THR A 156 8.68 -6.60 -5.69
N TRP A 157 9.09 -6.46 -6.94
CA TRP A 157 10.41 -6.82 -7.45
C TRP A 157 11.15 -5.59 -7.94
N ARG A 158 12.49 -5.64 -7.91
CA ARG A 158 13.37 -4.70 -8.62
C ARG A 158 12.96 -4.55 -10.08
N ARG A 159 12.61 -5.67 -10.75
CA ARG A 159 12.17 -5.67 -12.15
C ARG A 159 10.89 -4.86 -12.40
N ALA A 160 10.04 -4.67 -11.40
CA ALA A 160 8.85 -3.83 -11.50
C ALA A 160 9.18 -2.40 -11.04
N TRP A 161 9.91 -2.27 -9.93
CA TRP A 161 10.30 -0.98 -9.37
C TRP A 161 11.17 -0.13 -10.30
N GLN A 162 11.95 -0.74 -11.21
CA GLN A 162 12.75 0.00 -12.20
C GLN A 162 11.91 0.95 -13.08
N TYR A 163 10.60 0.75 -13.18
CA TYR A 163 9.68 1.64 -13.91
C TYR A 163 9.17 2.81 -13.07
N PHE A 164 9.47 2.84 -11.77
CA PHE A 164 9.11 3.96 -10.91
C PHE A 164 9.79 5.24 -11.41
N ASP A 165 8.97 6.25 -11.71
CA ASP A 165 9.43 7.56 -12.15
C ASP A 165 8.90 8.62 -11.20
N PHE A 166 9.79 9.15 -10.36
CA PHE A 166 9.43 10.19 -9.40
C PHE A 166 8.91 11.44 -10.10
N GLU A 167 9.42 11.81 -11.27
CA GLU A 167 9.04 13.05 -11.94
C GLU A 167 7.76 12.89 -12.78
N MET A 168 7.29 11.65 -13.00
CA MET A 168 6.17 11.32 -13.87
C MET A 168 6.33 11.96 -15.28
N LYS A 169 7.50 11.83 -15.90
CA LYS A 169 7.90 12.47 -17.17
C LYS A 169 6.94 12.21 -18.31
N LEU A 170 6.32 11.03 -18.32
CA LEU A 170 5.37 10.62 -19.35
C LEU A 170 3.94 11.14 -19.11
N TRP A 171 3.66 11.77 -17.96
CA TRP A 171 2.34 12.29 -17.63
C TRP A 171 1.79 13.28 -18.66
N PRO A 172 2.54 14.30 -19.16
CA PRO A 172 2.02 15.23 -20.16
C PRO A 172 1.51 14.53 -21.43
N THR A 173 2.28 13.56 -21.96
CA THR A 173 1.88 12.77 -23.13
C THR A 173 0.69 11.85 -22.82
N PHE A 174 0.73 11.17 -21.67
CA PHE A 174 -0.31 10.24 -21.26
C PHE A 174 -1.65 10.93 -20.99
N ARG A 175 -1.64 12.14 -20.41
CA ARG A 175 -2.83 12.92 -20.08
C ARG A 175 -3.66 13.28 -21.31
N GLU A 176 -2.99 13.56 -22.44
CA GLU A 176 -3.61 13.90 -23.72
C GLU A 176 -4.00 12.67 -24.54
N SER A 177 -3.54 11.48 -24.14
CA SER A 177 -3.90 10.22 -24.80
C SER A 177 -5.34 9.77 -24.51
N GLN A 178 -5.79 8.72 -25.22
CA GLN A 178 -7.05 8.04 -24.94
C GLN A 178 -6.93 6.92 -23.89
N PHE A 179 -5.76 6.75 -23.26
CA PHE A 179 -5.53 5.60 -22.37
C PHE A 179 -6.46 5.58 -21.16
N LEU A 180 -6.71 6.73 -20.52
CA LEU A 180 -7.62 6.79 -19.37
C LEU A 180 -9.05 6.38 -19.76
N GLN A 181 -9.46 6.66 -21.00
CA GLN A 181 -10.76 6.28 -21.55
C GLN A 181 -10.86 4.77 -21.75
N TYR A 182 -9.77 4.10 -22.13
CA TYR A 182 -9.73 2.65 -22.24
C TYR A 182 -9.63 1.94 -20.89
N LYS A 183 -8.93 2.54 -19.92
CA LYS A 183 -8.69 1.92 -18.61
C LYS A 183 -9.84 2.10 -17.63
N LEU A 184 -10.60 3.20 -17.72
CA LEU A 184 -11.59 3.58 -16.72
C LEU A 184 -13.00 3.56 -17.29
N SER A 185 -13.94 3.03 -16.49
CA SER A 185 -15.31 2.73 -16.91
C SER A 185 -16.20 3.95 -17.15
N ASN A 186 -15.86 5.12 -16.61
CA ASN A 186 -16.70 6.31 -16.74
C ASN A 186 -15.94 7.64 -16.65
N SER A 187 -16.58 8.71 -17.17
CA SER A 187 -16.02 10.06 -17.24
C SER A 187 -15.65 10.66 -15.87
N ARG A 188 -16.37 10.26 -14.80
CA ARG A 188 -16.10 10.71 -13.43
C ARG A 188 -14.79 10.12 -12.91
N ALA A 189 -14.55 8.82 -13.16
CA ALA A 189 -13.30 8.15 -12.84
C ALA A 189 -12.14 8.78 -13.62
N ILE A 190 -12.32 9.01 -14.92
CA ILE A 190 -11.31 9.66 -15.79
C ILE A 190 -10.94 11.04 -15.24
N GLN A 191 -11.92 11.88 -14.94
CA GLN A 191 -11.68 13.22 -14.41
C GLN A 191 -11.02 13.18 -13.03
N TYR A 192 -11.41 12.23 -12.17
CA TYR A 192 -10.80 12.03 -10.85
C TYR A 192 -9.30 11.73 -10.98
N TRP A 193 -8.96 10.67 -11.73
CA TRP A 193 -7.56 10.26 -11.88
C TRP A 193 -6.73 11.29 -12.64
N ARG A 194 -7.31 11.95 -13.65
CA ARG A 194 -6.63 13.04 -14.37
C ARG A 194 -6.25 14.19 -13.43
N ARG A 195 -7.16 14.62 -12.55
CA ARG A 195 -6.87 15.67 -11.56
C ARG A 195 -5.84 15.22 -10.53
N LEU A 196 -5.93 13.96 -10.08
CA LEU A 196 -5.04 13.41 -9.06
C LEU A 196 -3.60 13.27 -9.57
N PHE A 197 -3.42 12.69 -10.76
CA PHE A 197 -2.10 12.60 -11.39
C PHE A 197 -1.56 13.98 -11.77
N GLN A 198 -2.39 14.91 -12.23
CA GLN A 198 -1.96 16.30 -12.46
C GLN A 198 -1.43 16.94 -11.17
N ALA A 199 -2.16 16.83 -10.07
CA ALA A 199 -1.73 17.39 -8.79
C ALA A 199 -0.45 16.73 -8.26
N THR A 200 -0.26 15.43 -8.52
CA THR A 200 0.96 14.70 -8.15
C THR A 200 2.16 15.14 -9.00
N TYR A 201 1.98 15.24 -10.32
CA TYR A 201 2.98 15.75 -11.26
C TYR A 201 3.42 17.17 -10.91
N GLU A 202 2.50 18.05 -10.53
CA GLU A 202 2.79 19.42 -10.11
C GLU A 202 3.37 19.54 -8.69
N GLY A 203 3.63 18.43 -8.00
CA GLY A 203 4.18 18.43 -6.63
C GLY A 203 3.19 18.87 -5.54
N LYS A 204 1.90 19.02 -5.86
CA LYS A 204 0.84 19.41 -4.91
C LYS A 204 0.36 18.26 -4.01
N LYS A 205 0.85 17.04 -4.26
CA LYS A 205 0.58 15.85 -3.47
C LYS A 205 1.91 15.21 -3.07
N ASP A 206 2.21 15.25 -1.77
CA ASP A 206 3.32 14.52 -1.18
C ASP A 206 2.94 13.04 -1.03
N SER A 207 2.95 12.32 -2.15
CA SER A 207 2.67 10.88 -2.17
C SER A 207 3.51 10.18 -3.24
N TRP A 208 4.32 9.21 -2.81
CA TRP A 208 5.05 8.32 -3.71
C TRP A 208 4.09 7.34 -4.42
N PHE A 209 3.02 6.93 -3.74
CA PHE A 209 2.13 5.88 -4.23
C PHE A 209 1.41 6.25 -5.54
N TYR A 210 0.97 7.50 -5.71
CA TYR A 210 0.33 7.90 -6.97
C TYR A 210 1.32 7.92 -8.14
N ARG A 211 2.60 8.18 -7.88
CA ARG A 211 3.67 8.06 -8.88
C ARG A 211 3.88 6.59 -9.25
N TRP A 212 3.92 5.72 -8.24
CA TRP A 212 4.01 4.27 -8.46
C TRP A 212 2.82 3.68 -9.22
N LEU A 213 1.59 4.07 -8.85
CA LEU A 213 0.38 3.67 -9.54
C LEU A 213 0.40 4.10 -11.01
N PHE A 214 0.85 5.34 -11.27
CA PHE A 214 1.03 5.83 -12.64
C PHE A 214 2.05 4.99 -13.40
N SER A 215 3.22 4.69 -12.81
CA SER A 215 4.23 3.80 -13.40
C SER A 215 3.68 2.42 -13.74
N CYS A 216 2.86 1.82 -12.87
CA CYS A 216 2.21 0.54 -13.16
C CYS A 216 1.22 0.66 -14.32
N TRP A 217 0.45 1.75 -14.37
CA TRP A 217 -0.57 1.97 -15.40
C TRP A 217 0.04 2.14 -16.79
N ILE A 218 1.12 2.90 -16.92
CA ILE A 218 1.78 3.10 -18.23
C ILE A 218 2.41 1.81 -18.77
N GLN A 219 2.72 0.85 -17.89
CA GLN A 219 3.21 -0.49 -18.28
C GLN A 219 2.07 -1.50 -18.47
N ASN A 220 0.81 -1.08 -18.31
CA ASN A 220 -0.35 -1.97 -18.29
C ASN A 220 -0.19 -3.17 -17.32
N GLY A 221 0.53 -2.94 -16.22
CA GLY A 221 0.82 -3.98 -15.23
C GLY A 221 -0.37 -4.28 -14.32
N LEU A 222 -0.44 -5.52 -13.85
CA LEU A 222 -1.45 -6.01 -12.92
C LEU A 222 -0.93 -6.02 -11.49
N GLY A 223 -1.81 -5.67 -10.56
CA GLY A 223 -1.64 -5.91 -9.13
C GLY A 223 -2.35 -7.21 -8.73
N ILE A 224 -1.73 -8.00 -7.86
CA ILE A 224 -2.39 -9.13 -7.19
C ILE A 224 -3.06 -8.62 -5.91
N MET A 225 -4.34 -8.92 -5.75
CA MET A 225 -5.16 -8.56 -4.59
C MET A 225 -5.64 -9.83 -3.88
N PRO A 226 -5.45 -9.97 -2.57
CA PRO A 226 -5.85 -11.16 -1.83
C PRO A 226 -7.38 -11.27 -1.79
N SER A 227 -7.91 -12.49 -1.70
CA SER A 227 -9.36 -12.73 -1.58
C SER A 227 -9.94 -12.30 -0.23
N VAL A 228 -9.07 -12.17 0.77
CA VAL A 228 -9.34 -11.67 2.13
C VAL A 228 -8.47 -10.46 2.44
N ASN A 229 -8.77 -9.69 3.48
CA ASN A 229 -7.92 -8.58 3.88
C ASN A 229 -6.81 -9.10 4.81
N LEU A 230 -5.54 -9.03 4.40
CA LEU A 230 -4.39 -9.50 5.18
C LEU A 230 -3.71 -8.40 5.99
N VAL A 231 -3.99 -7.13 5.71
CA VAL A 231 -3.33 -6.00 6.36
C VAL A 231 -4.36 -4.96 6.82
N SER A 232 -4.23 -4.51 8.05
CA SER A 232 -5.03 -3.42 8.63
C SER A 232 -4.18 -2.17 8.77
N ASN A 233 -4.58 -1.07 8.10
CA ASN A 233 -3.97 0.24 8.36
C ASN A 233 -4.55 0.86 9.65
N GLN A 234 -3.71 1.02 10.67
CA GLN A 234 -4.03 1.57 11.99
C GLN A 234 -3.60 3.03 12.18
N GLY A 235 -3.08 3.66 11.13
CA GLY A 235 -2.49 5.01 11.19
C GLY A 235 -3.52 6.13 11.29
N PHE A 236 -4.78 5.81 11.01
CA PHE A 236 -5.90 6.72 11.21
C PHE A 236 -6.52 6.45 12.58
N SER A 237 -6.00 7.08 13.63
CA SER A 237 -6.71 7.12 14.91
C SER A 237 -7.91 8.07 14.78
N LEU A 238 -9.09 7.62 15.24
CA LEU A 238 -10.34 8.42 15.27
C LEU A 238 -10.24 9.66 16.19
N SER A 239 -9.12 9.85 16.89
CA SER A 239 -8.88 10.93 17.83
C SER A 239 -8.27 12.15 17.14
N ALA A 240 -9.09 12.96 16.46
CA ALA A 240 -8.91 14.43 16.38
C ALA A 240 -9.94 15.16 15.50
N SER A 241 -10.70 14.48 14.63
CA SER A 241 -11.62 15.22 13.75
C SER A 241 -12.69 14.35 13.09
N SER A 242 -13.72 13.97 13.84
CA SER A 242 -15.13 14.07 13.42
C SER A 242 -16.04 13.24 14.34
N ASN A 243 -17.11 13.86 14.80
CA ASN A 243 -18.28 13.19 15.37
C ASN A 243 -18.87 12.20 14.33
N THR A 244 -18.35 10.98 14.28
CA THR A 244 -18.77 9.96 13.32
C THR A 244 -19.36 8.76 14.08
N THR A 245 -20.57 8.37 13.67
CA THR A 245 -21.36 7.27 14.25
C THR A 245 -20.77 5.89 13.90
N ALA A 246 -21.27 4.83 14.54
CA ALA A 246 -20.78 3.46 14.35
C ALA A 246 -20.87 2.94 12.89
N GLU A 247 -21.79 3.41 12.04
CA GLU A 247 -21.75 3.08 10.59
C GLU A 247 -20.74 3.87 9.78
N ALA A 248 -20.35 5.08 10.18
CA ALA A 248 -19.24 5.78 9.54
C ALA A 248 -17.92 5.03 9.76
N GLN A 249 -17.82 4.26 10.87
CA GLN A 249 -16.75 3.30 11.12
C GLN A 249 -16.85 2.06 10.19
N LYS A 250 -18.04 1.67 9.70
CA LYS A 250 -18.22 0.54 8.75
C LYS A 250 -17.68 0.80 7.33
N ILE A 251 -17.47 2.06 6.94
CA ILE A 251 -16.84 2.43 5.65
C ILE A 251 -15.53 3.19 5.92
N SER A 252 -14.88 2.85 7.02
CA SER A 252 -13.50 3.23 7.25
C SER A 252 -12.62 2.23 6.52
N TYR A 253 -11.76 2.72 5.63
CA TYR A 253 -10.66 1.93 5.08
C TYR A 253 -9.56 1.69 6.12
N ALA A 254 -9.59 2.43 7.24
CA ALA A 254 -8.71 2.21 8.37
C ALA A 254 -9.29 1.17 9.33
N ASN A 255 -8.40 0.44 10.00
CA ASN A 255 -8.72 -0.61 10.98
C ASN A 255 -9.64 -1.69 10.44
N MET A 256 -9.55 -2.00 9.14
CA MET A 256 -10.27 -3.10 8.54
C MET A 256 -9.83 -4.42 9.18
N SER A 257 -10.79 -5.29 9.50
CA SER A 257 -10.48 -6.60 10.07
C SER A 257 -9.53 -7.37 9.13
N ILE A 258 -8.57 -8.07 9.72
CA ILE A 258 -7.68 -8.99 9.02
C ILE A 258 -8.23 -10.41 9.16
N GLU A 259 -8.02 -11.22 8.13
CA GLU A 259 -8.39 -12.63 8.11
C GLU A 259 -7.21 -13.43 7.54
N PRO A 260 -6.86 -14.57 8.14
CA PRO A 260 -5.78 -15.40 7.63
C PRO A 260 -6.17 -16.02 6.28
N ILE A 261 -5.19 -16.19 5.40
CA ILE A 261 -5.37 -16.89 4.12
C ILE A 261 -4.95 -18.36 4.24
N ASN A 262 -5.67 -19.24 3.53
CA ASN A 262 -5.40 -20.67 3.54
C ASN A 262 -4.33 -21.06 2.51
N PHE A 263 -3.54 -22.07 2.86
CA PHE A 263 -2.52 -22.69 2.00
C PHE A 263 -2.83 -24.17 1.72
N PRO A 264 -2.41 -24.72 0.56
CA PRO A 264 -1.69 -24.07 -0.53
C PRO A 264 -2.57 -22.99 -1.23
N LEU A 265 -1.93 -21.98 -1.81
CA LEU A 265 -2.67 -20.95 -2.54
C LEU A 265 -3.42 -21.56 -3.73
N ASN A 266 -4.69 -21.22 -3.88
CA ASN A 266 -5.49 -21.57 -5.04
C ASN A 266 -5.25 -20.51 -6.13
N HIS A 267 -4.48 -20.85 -7.17
CA HIS A 267 -4.09 -19.93 -8.24
C HIS A 267 -5.19 -19.84 -9.32
N PRO A 268 -5.58 -18.63 -9.76
CA PRO A 268 -6.44 -18.50 -10.93
C PRO A 268 -5.79 -19.11 -12.18
N PRO A 269 -6.50 -19.93 -12.97
CA PRO A 269 -5.93 -20.57 -14.18
C PRO A 269 -5.79 -19.60 -15.36
N PHE A 270 -6.17 -18.33 -15.18
CA PHE A 270 -6.10 -17.26 -16.16
C PHE A 270 -5.59 -15.98 -15.51
N MET A 271 -4.96 -15.12 -16.28
CA MET A 271 -4.49 -13.81 -15.83
C MET A 271 -5.31 -12.71 -16.49
N VAL A 272 -6.47 -12.43 -15.90
CA VAL A 272 -7.42 -11.41 -16.39
C VAL A 272 -7.77 -10.48 -15.25
N GLN A 273 -7.77 -9.18 -15.53
CA GLN A 273 -8.20 -8.14 -14.61
C GLN A 273 -9.65 -8.37 -14.17
N ASN A 274 -9.91 -8.33 -12.86
CA ASN A 274 -11.25 -8.44 -12.30
C ASN A 274 -11.95 -7.07 -12.36
N TRP A 275 -12.65 -6.83 -13.47
CA TRP A 275 -13.34 -5.55 -13.72
C TRP A 275 -14.42 -5.21 -12.68
N ASP A 276 -15.10 -6.21 -12.12
CA ASP A 276 -16.12 -6.00 -11.09
C ASP A 276 -15.49 -5.53 -9.77
N ALA A 277 -14.36 -6.12 -9.37
CA ALA A 277 -13.60 -5.70 -8.21
C ALA A 277 -13.05 -4.26 -8.38
N ASP A 278 -12.55 -3.95 -9.56
CA ASP A 278 -11.99 -2.65 -9.89
C ASP A 278 -13.07 -1.57 -9.98
N PHE A 279 -14.21 -1.88 -10.59
CA PHE A 279 -15.37 -1.00 -10.61
C PHE A 279 -15.88 -0.70 -9.20
N TYR A 280 -15.97 -1.73 -8.35
CA TYR A 280 -16.36 -1.56 -6.96
C TYR A 280 -15.38 -0.65 -6.21
N THR A 281 -14.07 -0.89 -6.35
CA THR A 281 -13.02 -0.05 -5.75
C THR A 281 -13.14 1.39 -6.23
N GLN A 282 -13.28 1.61 -7.53
CA GLN A 282 -13.42 2.92 -8.14
C GLN A 282 -14.63 3.70 -7.59
N GLU A 283 -15.78 3.04 -7.47
CA GLU A 283 -17.04 3.66 -7.04
C GLU A 283 -17.19 3.79 -5.53
N ASN A 284 -16.36 3.12 -4.72
CA ASN A 284 -16.47 3.16 -3.27
C ASN A 284 -15.28 3.85 -2.58
N ARG A 285 -14.06 3.73 -3.13
CA ARG A 285 -12.83 4.30 -2.55
C ARG A 285 -12.47 5.63 -3.17
N PHE A 286 -12.38 5.68 -4.49
CA PHE A 286 -11.76 6.81 -5.17
C PHE A 286 -12.74 7.90 -5.61
N SER A 287 -13.82 7.55 -6.31
CA SER A 287 -14.76 8.53 -6.87
C SER A 287 -16.22 8.14 -6.63
N PRO A 288 -16.67 8.09 -5.35
CA PRO A 288 -18.05 7.72 -5.04
C PRO A 288 -19.02 8.76 -5.62
N SER A 289 -20.09 8.26 -6.24
CA SER A 289 -21.16 9.08 -6.82
C SER A 289 -21.82 9.99 -5.78
N LEU A 290 -22.45 11.09 -6.24
CA LEU A 290 -23.18 12.00 -5.35
C LEU A 290 -24.27 11.28 -4.56
N LEU A 291 -24.98 10.34 -5.20
CA LEU A 291 -25.99 9.51 -4.55
C LEU A 291 -25.38 8.64 -3.45
N LYS A 292 -24.22 7.99 -3.69
CA LYS A 292 -23.50 7.24 -2.65
C LYS A 292 -23.00 8.14 -1.53
N ARG A 293 -22.47 9.33 -1.85
CA ARG A 293 -22.05 10.32 -0.83
C ARG A 293 -23.24 10.76 0.02
N PHE A 294 -24.40 10.97 -0.60
CA PHE A 294 -25.64 11.34 0.08
C PHE A 294 -26.20 10.18 0.94
N GLN A 295 -26.22 8.95 0.42
CA GLN A 295 -26.58 7.75 1.18
C GLN A 295 -25.67 7.55 2.40
N ARG A 296 -24.35 7.71 2.25
CA ARG A 296 -23.40 7.68 3.37
C ARG A 296 -23.74 8.75 4.42
N LYS A 297 -24.07 9.97 3.95
CA LYS A 297 -24.46 11.07 4.85
C LYS A 297 -25.80 10.81 5.55
N LEU A 298 -26.79 10.24 4.86
CA LEU A 298 -28.10 9.88 5.43
C LEU A 298 -27.99 8.75 6.45
N ASN A 299 -27.24 7.69 6.14
CA ASN A 299 -27.02 6.59 7.09
C ASN A 299 -26.34 7.11 8.37
N ASN A 300 -25.44 8.09 8.25
CA ASN A 300 -24.82 8.72 9.42
C ASN A 300 -25.78 9.61 10.25
N ILE A 301 -26.90 10.05 9.68
CA ILE A 301 -27.90 10.90 10.34
C ILE A 301 -29.03 10.06 10.96
N LEU A 302 -29.47 9.00 10.27
CA LEU A 302 -30.58 8.13 10.70
C LEU A 302 -30.23 7.21 11.87
N ILE A 303 -28.96 7.19 12.28
CA ILE A 303 -28.41 6.28 13.29
C ILE A 303 -27.85 7.10 14.48
N LYS A 304 -28.34 8.33 14.63
CA LYS A 304 -28.33 9.10 15.87
C LYS A 304 -29.71 9.02 16.51
#